data_AF-A0A8T2IQH8-F1
#
_entry.id   AF-A0A8T2IQH8-F1
#
_cell.length_a   1.000
_cell.length_b   1.000
_cell.length_c   1.000
_cell.angle_alpha   90.00
_cell.angle_beta   90.00
_cell.angle_gamma   90.00
#
_symmetry.space_group_name_H-M   'P 1'
#
loop_
_entity.id
_entity.type
_entity.pdbx_description
1 polymer ?
#
loop_
_entity_poly.entity_id
_entity_poly.type
_entity_poly.pdbx_seq_one_letter_code
_entity_poly.pdbx_strand_id
1 'polypeptide(L)'
;MDTHLDSIALVGLTISAFILVTGCANMILMVTLWILYHSIVAVGQIWYSFGWESQVLETGFLGIFLCPVLTLSRIPEHSPPSCIVIWTFRWLIFRIMLGAGLIKIRGDRCWRDLTCMDYHYEVQ
;
A
#
# COMPACT_ATOMS: atom_id res chain seq x y z
N MET A 1 -3.05 25.46 9.02
CA MET A 1 -3.30 24.02 9.21
C MET A 1 -4.65 23.74 8.61
N ASP A 2 -4.69 22.86 7.62
CA ASP A 2 -5.92 22.48 6.97
C ASP A 2 -6.66 21.49 7.87
N THR A 3 -7.56 22.01 8.71
CA THR A 3 -8.32 21.23 9.69
C THR A 3 -9.03 20.03 9.08
N HIS A 4 -9.41 20.11 7.80
CA HIS A 4 -10.01 19.01 7.06
C HIS A 4 -9.03 17.86 6.80
N LEU A 5 -7.80 18.15 6.40
CA LEU A 5 -6.77 17.12 6.17
C LEU A 5 -6.36 16.46 7.49
N ASP A 6 -6.18 17.26 8.54
CA ASP A 6 -5.89 16.76 9.89
C ASP A 6 -7.01 15.84 10.39
N SER A 7 -8.27 16.21 10.13
CA SER A 7 -9.44 15.38 10.49
C SER A 7 -9.47 14.06 9.72
N ILE A 8 -9.23 14.08 8.41
CA ILE A 8 -9.18 12.86 7.58
C ILE A 8 -8.06 11.94 8.06
N ALA A 9 -6.87 12.49 8.32
CA ALA A 9 -5.72 11.74 8.81
C ALA A 9 -6.00 11.12 10.20
N LEU A 10 -6.60 11.89 11.12
CA LEU A 10 -6.97 11.40 12.45
C LEU A 10 -8.04 10.30 12.38
N VAL A 11 -9.06 10.46 11.54
CA VAL A 11 -10.09 9.42 11.33
C VAL A 11 -9.45 8.15 10.76
N GLY A 12 -8.60 8.26 9.75
CA GLY A 12 -7.87 7.12 9.20
C GLY A 12 -6.99 6.42 10.24
N LEU A 13 -6.28 7.19 11.07
CA LEU A 13 -5.44 6.66 12.14
C LEU A 13 -6.26 5.92 13.19
N THR A 14 -7.37 6.50 13.66
CA THR A 14 -8.23 5.89 14.67
C THR A 14 -8.85 4.58 14.20
N ILE A 15 -9.35 4.53 12.96
CA ILE A 15 -9.90 3.30 12.37
C ILE A 15 -8.80 2.23 12.24
N SER A 16 -7.60 2.61 11.77
CA SER A 16 -6.47 1.68 11.63
C SER A 16 -6.02 1.11 12.98
N ALA A 17 -5.92 1.96 14.00
CA ALA A 17 -5.57 1.55 15.36
C ALA A 17 -6.63 0.61 15.96
N PHE A 18 -7.92 0.90 15.75
CA PHE A 18 -9.00 0.04 16.18
C PHE A 18 -8.92 -1.36 15.56
N ILE A 19 -8.69 -1.45 14.24
CA ILE A 19 -8.54 -2.73 13.53
C ILE A 19 -7.33 -3.50 14.07
N LEU A 20 -6.20 -2.82 14.29
CA LEU A 20 -4.98 -3.44 14.80
C LEU A 20 -5.17 -4.03 16.21
N VAL A 21 -5.84 -3.31 17.11
CA VAL A 21 -6.05 -3.75 18.50
C VAL A 21 -7.10 -4.85 18.59
N THR A 22 -8.21 -4.74 17.87
CA THR A 22 -9.31 -5.70 17.95
C THR A 22 -9.08 -6.94 17.09
N GLY A 23 -8.32 -6.81 16.00
CA GLY A 23 -8.20 -7.84 14.96
C GLY A 23 -9.50 -8.07 14.18
N CYS A 24 -10.47 -7.15 14.30
CA CYS A 24 -11.77 -7.23 13.66
C CYS A 24 -11.81 -6.32 12.42
N ALA A 25 -11.25 -6.81 11.32
CA ALA A 25 -11.34 -6.13 10.03
C ALA A 25 -12.62 -6.51 9.28
N ASN A 26 -13.25 -5.53 8.64
CA ASN A 26 -14.41 -5.71 7.78
C ASN A 26 -14.15 -5.00 6.45
N MET A 27 -14.63 -5.58 5.35
CA MET A 27 -14.57 -5.00 4.01
C MET A 27 -14.97 -3.52 3.97
N ILE A 28 -16.02 -3.12 4.70
CA ILE A 28 -16.49 -1.71 4.77
C ILE A 28 -15.43 -0.80 5.41
N LEU A 29 -14.81 -1.25 6.51
CA LEU A 29 -13.76 -0.48 7.19
C LEU A 29 -12.51 -0.37 6.30
N MET A 30 -12.14 -1.44 5.62
CA MET A 30 -11.03 -1.45 4.67
C MET A 30 -11.28 -0.53 3.47
N VAL A 31 -12.49 -0.54 2.90
CA VAL A 31 -12.90 0.39 1.83
C VAL A 31 -12.85 1.83 2.33
N THR A 32 -13.34 2.09 3.54
CA THR A 32 -13.33 3.42 4.14
C THR A 32 -11.90 3.93 4.30
N LEU A 33 -10.99 3.12 4.85
CA LEU A 33 -9.57 3.46 4.96
C LEU A 33 -8.93 3.72 3.59
N TRP A 34 -9.25 2.88 2.61
CA TRP A 34 -8.74 3.03 1.25
C TRP A 34 -9.21 4.35 0.62
N ILE A 35 -10.49 4.72 0.76
CA ILE A 35 -11.03 5.98 0.24
C ILE A 35 -10.38 7.18 0.94
N LEU A 36 -10.23 7.14 2.27
CA LEU A 36 -9.59 8.22 3.03
C LEU A 36 -8.16 8.44 2.55
N TYR A 37 -7.39 7.37 2.39
CA TYR A 37 -6.01 7.48 1.90
C TYR A 37 -5.95 7.93 0.43
N HIS A 38 -6.81 7.38 -0.44
CA HIS A 38 -6.91 7.81 -1.84
C HIS A 38 -7.24 9.31 -1.96
N SER A 39 -8.07 9.85 -1.06
CA SER A 39 -8.39 11.27 -1.03
C SER A 39 -7.16 12.13 -0.72
N ILE A 40 -6.28 11.68 0.18
CA ILE A 40 -5.02 12.36 0.51
C ILE A 40 -4.08 12.31 -0.69
N VAL A 41 -3.89 11.14 -1.30
CA VAL A 41 -3.01 10.96 -2.46
C VAL A 41 -3.46 11.84 -3.63
N ALA A 42 -4.76 11.93 -3.88
CA ALA A 42 -5.32 12.76 -4.95
C ALA A 42 -5.03 14.27 -4.75
N VAL A 43 -5.06 14.75 -3.51
CA VAL A 43 -4.75 16.16 -3.17
C VAL A 43 -3.24 16.41 -3.07
N GLY A 44 -2.44 15.38 -2.75
CA GLY A 44 -1.00 15.48 -2.51
C GLY A 44 -0.13 15.80 -3.74
N GLN A 45 -0.66 15.69 -4.97
CA GLN A 45 0.00 16.07 -6.22
C GLN A 45 1.45 15.53 -6.31
N ILE A 46 2.43 16.38 -6.60
CA ILE A 46 3.83 16.00 -6.82
C ILE A 46 4.43 15.31 -5.59
N TRP A 47 4.07 15.76 -4.38
CA TRP A 47 4.58 15.19 -3.12
C TRP A 47 4.16 13.73 -2.93
N TYR A 48 2.99 13.36 -3.45
CA TYR A 48 2.43 12.01 -3.39
C TYR A 48 2.51 11.27 -4.73
N SER A 49 3.24 11.79 -5.71
CA SER A 49 3.37 11.18 -7.04
C SER A 49 4.39 10.02 -7.07
N PHE A 50 4.98 9.66 -5.93
CA PHE A 50 5.94 8.57 -5.84
C PHE A 50 5.26 7.20 -5.95
N GLY A 51 5.99 6.24 -6.53
CA GLY A 51 5.47 4.88 -6.76
C GLY A 51 5.04 4.14 -5.49
N TRP A 52 5.56 4.52 -4.32
CA TRP A 52 5.17 3.93 -3.04
C TRP A 52 3.71 4.23 -2.67
N GLU A 53 3.17 5.42 -3.03
CA GLU A 53 1.79 5.79 -2.71
C GLU A 53 0.81 4.95 -3.53
N SER A 54 1.11 4.79 -4.83
CA SER A 54 0.38 3.89 -5.73
C SER A 54 0.44 2.44 -5.26
N GLN A 55 1.61 1.99 -4.79
CA GLN A 55 1.77 0.65 -4.23
C GLN A 55 0.88 0.43 -3.00
N VAL A 56 0.83 1.38 -2.06
CA VAL A 56 -0.03 1.29 -0.87
C VAL A 56 -1.52 1.26 -1.24
N LEU A 57 -1.92 2.03 -2.25
CA LEU A 57 -3.30 1.97 -2.76
C LEU A 57 -3.64 0.63 -3.41
N GLU A 58 -2.74 0.06 -4.19
CA GLU A 58 -2.93 -1.27 -4.79
C GLU A 58 -2.98 -2.37 -3.73
N THR A 59 -2.08 -2.37 -2.74
CA THR A 59 -2.10 -3.36 -1.65
C THR A 59 -3.33 -3.21 -0.76
N GLY A 60 -3.71 -1.97 -0.42
CA GLY A 60 -4.91 -1.69 0.36
C GLY A 60 -6.18 -2.16 -0.35
N PHE A 61 -6.27 -1.93 -1.67
CA PHE A 61 -7.39 -2.40 -2.49
C PHE A 61 -7.50 -3.93 -2.47
N LEU A 62 -6.39 -4.65 -2.63
CA LEU A 62 -6.38 -6.11 -2.54
C LEU A 62 -6.73 -6.60 -1.13
N GLY A 63 -6.30 -5.87 -0.10
CA GLY A 63 -6.59 -6.15 1.31
C GLY A 63 -8.09 -6.15 1.64
N ILE A 64 -8.90 -5.35 0.93
CA ILE A 64 -10.36 -5.31 1.09
C ILE A 64 -10.97 -6.71 0.90
N PHE A 65 -10.48 -7.48 -0.08
CA PHE A 65 -11.00 -8.80 -0.43
C PHE A 65 -10.49 -9.93 0.49
N LEU A 66 -9.58 -9.64 1.42
CA LEU A 66 -9.16 -10.59 2.46
C LEU A 66 -10.09 -10.57 3.68
N CYS A 67 -10.93 -9.54 3.83
CA CYS A 67 -11.77 -9.35 5.01
C CYS A 67 -13.20 -9.86 4.77
N PRO A 68 -13.90 -10.32 5.84
CA PRO A 68 -15.32 -10.62 5.76
C PRO A 68 -16.16 -9.37 5.45
N VAL A 69 -17.29 -9.55 4.77
CA VAL A 69 -18.08 -8.43 4.20
C VAL A 69 -18.86 -7.63 5.24
N LEU A 70 -19.44 -8.28 6.25
CA LEU A 70 -20.28 -7.62 7.27
C LEU A 70 -19.96 -8.05 8.71
N THR A 71 -19.19 -9.13 8.88
CA THR A 71 -18.92 -9.69 10.21
C THR A 71 -17.77 -8.93 10.89
N LEU A 72 -18.02 -8.41 12.08
CA LEU A 72 -17.04 -7.71 12.92
C LEU A 72 -16.34 -8.64 13.91
N SER A 73 -16.30 -9.94 13.61
CA SER A 73 -15.62 -10.95 14.40
C SER A 73 -14.17 -11.04 13.97
N ARG A 74 -13.29 -11.38 14.92
CA ARG A 74 -11.90 -11.73 14.62
C ARG A 74 -11.89 -12.84 13.56
N ILE A 75 -11.06 -12.68 12.54
CA ILE A 75 -10.90 -13.67 11.47
C ILE A 75 -10.49 -15.01 12.13
N PRO A 76 -11.25 -16.11 11.92
CA PRO A 76 -10.85 -17.41 12.46
C PRO A 76 -9.48 -17.80 11.92
N GLU A 77 -8.59 -18.29 12.78
CA GLU A 77 -7.22 -18.68 12.39
C GLU A 77 -7.17 -19.72 11.26
N HIS A 78 -8.29 -20.42 11.01
CA HIS A 78 -8.38 -21.52 10.06
C HIS A 78 -9.20 -21.18 8.80
N SER A 79 -9.63 -19.92 8.61
CA SER A 79 -10.29 -19.54 7.36
C SER A 79 -9.24 -19.43 6.24
N PRO A 80 -9.29 -20.26 5.19
CA PRO A 80 -8.32 -20.18 4.11
C PRO A 80 -8.50 -18.85 3.37
N PRO A 81 -7.44 -18.04 3.19
CA PRO A 81 -7.51 -16.84 2.37
C PRO A 81 -7.80 -17.22 0.91
N SER A 82 -8.48 -16.33 0.19
CA SER A 82 -8.75 -16.49 -1.24
C SER A 82 -7.44 -16.71 -2.02
N CYS A 83 -7.33 -17.86 -2.69
CA CYS A 83 -6.18 -18.17 -3.56
C CYS A 83 -5.97 -17.11 -4.65
N ILE A 84 -7.07 -16.55 -5.17
CA ILE A 84 -7.03 -15.50 -6.19
C ILE A 84 -6.32 -14.26 -5.62
N VAL A 85 -6.70 -13.82 -4.43
CA VAL A 85 -6.12 -12.64 -3.79
C VAL A 85 -4.63 -12.85 -3.50
N ILE A 86 -4.23 -14.02 -3.02
CA ILE A 86 -2.81 -14.37 -2.82
C ILE A 86 -2.02 -14.28 -4.14
N TRP A 87 -2.56 -14.83 -5.23
CA TRP A 87 -1.91 -14.74 -6.53
C TRP A 87 -1.81 -13.32 -7.04
N THR A 88 -2.83 -12.49 -6.80
CA THR A 88 -2.77 -11.07 -7.16
C THR A 88 -1.72 -10.31 -6.35
N PHE A 89 -1.56 -10.60 -5.05
CA PHE A 89 -0.46 -10.06 -4.25
C PHE A 89 0.91 -10.50 -4.76
N ARG A 90 1.08 -11.77 -5.14
CA ARG A 90 2.33 -12.28 -5.74
C ARG A 90 2.64 -11.57 -7.05
N TRP A 91 1.62 -11.39 -7.89
CA TRP A 91 1.75 -10.65 -9.15
C TRP A 91 2.11 -9.17 -8.92
N LEU A 92 1.50 -8.54 -7.92
CA LEU A 92 1.81 -7.17 -7.53
C LEU A 92 3.29 -7.01 -7.15
N ILE A 93 3.80 -7.88 -6.27
CA ILE A 93 5.21 -7.88 -5.85
C ILE A 93 6.13 -8.09 -7.04
N PHE A 94 5.80 -9.05 -7.91
CA PHE A 94 6.56 -9.30 -9.13
C PHE A 94 6.66 -8.05 -10.02
N ARG A 95 5.53 -7.37 -10.28
CA ARG A 95 5.51 -6.14 -11.09
C ARG A 95 6.34 -5.02 -10.46
N ILE A 96 6.27 -4.85 -9.14
CA ILE A 96 7.03 -3.81 -8.43
C ILE A 96 8.53 -4.07 -8.56
N MET A 97 8.99 -5.29 -8.27
CA MET A 97 10.40 -5.64 -8.33
C MET A 97 10.94 -5.53 -9.76
N LEU A 98 10.19 -6.02 -10.74
CA LEU A 98 10.57 -5.90 -12.15
C LEU A 98 10.60 -4.44 -12.60
N GLY A 99 9.58 -3.65 -12.26
CA GLY A 99 9.50 -2.23 -12.60
C GLY A 99 10.64 -1.41 -12.01
N ALA A 100 10.97 -1.63 -10.74
CA ALA A 100 12.10 -0.98 -10.08
C ALA A 100 13.44 -1.32 -10.77
N GLY A 101 13.63 -2.59 -11.17
CA GLY A 101 14.81 -3.01 -11.92
C GLY A 101 14.91 -2.37 -13.32
N LEU A 102 13.79 -2.30 -14.04
CA LEU A 102 13.75 -1.69 -15.38
C LEU A 102 14.03 -0.19 -15.35
N ILE A 103 13.54 0.52 -14.34
CA ILE A 103 13.84 1.95 -14.14
C ILE A 103 15.34 2.15 -13.93
N LYS A 104 15.98 1.30 -13.12
CA LYS A 104 17.44 1.33 -12.89
C LYS A 104 18.22 1.09 -14.18
N ILE A 105 17.89 0.04 -14.94
CA ILE A 105 18.54 -0.30 -16.22
C ILE A 105 18.35 0.79 -17.30
N ARG A 106 17.24 1.54 -17.22
CA ARG A 106 16.97 2.69 -18.09
C ARG A 106 17.71 3.94 -17.65
N GLY A 107 17.87 4.15 -16.34
CA GLY A 107 18.36 5.39 -15.76
C GLY A 107 19.82 5.67 -16.09
N ASP A 108 20.70 4.67 -15.99
CA ASP A 108 22.13 4.86 -16.25
C ASP A 108 22.84 3.54 -16.62
N ARG A 109 23.95 3.64 -17.35
CA ARG A 109 24.80 2.50 -17.74
C ARG A 109 25.48 1.84 -16.53
N CYS A 110 25.76 2.59 -15.46
CA CYS A 110 26.32 2.05 -14.20
C CYS A 110 25.50 0.85 -13.65
N TRP A 111 24.17 0.83 -13.84
CA TRP A 111 23.31 -0.26 -13.40
C TRP A 111 23.46 -1.52 -14.27
N ARG A 112 23.89 -1.36 -15.51
CA ARG A 112 24.21 -2.47 -16.43
C ARG A 112 25.62 -2.99 -16.21
N ASP A 113 26.55 -2.08 -15.90
CA ASP A 113 27.95 -2.39 -15.61
C ASP A 113 28.16 -2.86 -14.16
N LEU A 114 27.09 -2.89 -13.35
CA LEU A 114 27.06 -3.33 -11.94
C LEU A 114 27.93 -2.51 -10.97
N THR A 115 28.42 -1.35 -11.38
CA THR A 115 29.26 -0.44 -10.58
C THR A 115 28.45 0.57 -9.78
N CYS A 116 27.14 0.68 -10.02
CA CYS A 116 26.36 1.77 -9.44
C CYS A 116 26.31 1.75 -7.90
N MET A 117 26.43 0.58 -7.27
CA MET A 117 26.41 0.44 -5.81
C MET A 117 27.67 0.98 -5.12
N ASP A 118 28.77 1.17 -5.85
CA ASP A 118 30.03 1.68 -5.30
C ASP A 118 29.89 3.14 -4.83
N TYR A 119 28.99 3.91 -5.45
CA TYR A 119 28.80 5.34 -5.19
C TYR A 119 27.35 5.71 -4.87
N HIS A 120 26.40 4.76 -4.92
CA HIS A 120 24.96 5.03 -4.83
C HIS A 120 24.56 5.80 -3.55
N TYR A 121 25.23 5.51 -2.44
CA TYR A 121 24.95 6.10 -1.13
C TYR A 121 25.76 7.36 -0.83
N GLU A 122 26.75 7.69 -1.65
CA GLU A 122 27.59 8.87 -1.44
C GLU A 122 26.92 10.15 -1.95
N VAL A 123 25.94 10.01 -2.84
CA VAL A 123 25.26 11.11 -3.54
C VAL A 123 23.82 11.33 -3.10
N GLN A 124 23.39 10.71 -1.99
CA GLN A 124 22.02 10.75 -1.48
C GLN A 124 21.82 11.80 -0.38
#